data_AF-A0AAP7M6M7-F1
#
_entry.id   AF-A0AAP7M6M7-F1
#
_cell.length_a   1.000
_cell.length_b   1.000
_cell.length_c   1.000
_cell.angle_alpha   90.00
_cell.angle_beta   90.00
_cell.angle_gamma   90.00
#
_symmetry.space_group_name_H-M   'P 1'
#
loop_
_entity.id
_entity.type
_entity.pdbx_description
1 polymer ?
#
loop_
_entity_poly.entity_id
_entity_poly.type
_entity_poly.pdbx_seq_one_letter_code
_entity_poly.pdbx_strand_id
1 'polypeptide(L)'
;MPRNRERLNRAMKPLMTLCWVALLAACTPPAGDAGATAPAAASGQASPAGKAADAPATVADTSAGCADAASPAQTLVCKDPTLTGLDADMGKAVTAAQATLDAAGQSKLHAEQQRWQEHTRDLCTDAQCLRQVYADRLKVLSATRDGLVDQDACEAPDGQQQCVDLLVLRDPNSQLANFNTLLGENGQEGRLLGCTAATNMGGGANALLAANCTQETSAGRRTVQLCSNQMVGQFALEPAPAAYGTQAIRQLLGFTQQHCAG
;
A
#
# COMPACT_ATOMS: atom_id res chain seq x y z
N MET A 1 -31.66 12.67 -49.05
CA MET A 1 -31.04 11.73 -50.00
C MET A 1 -30.32 10.65 -49.21
N PRO A 2 -30.65 9.36 -49.40
CA PRO A 2 -30.06 8.24 -48.65
C PRO A 2 -28.96 7.55 -49.46
N ARG A 3 -27.93 7.01 -48.79
CA ARG A 3 -27.09 5.88 -49.25
C ARG A 3 -26.21 5.41 -48.07
N ASN A 4 -26.57 4.26 -47.49
CA ASN A 4 -25.89 2.95 -47.61
C ASN A 4 -24.65 2.85 -46.72
N ARG A 5 -24.69 2.04 -45.65
CA ARG A 5 -24.20 0.63 -45.56
C ARG A 5 -22.67 0.60 -45.79
N GLU A 6 -21.85 0.12 -44.86
CA GLU A 6 -21.76 -1.30 -44.48
C GLU A 6 -21.13 -1.53 -43.10
N ARG A 7 -21.57 -2.61 -42.47
CA ARG A 7 -20.99 -3.21 -41.26
C ARG A 7 -19.78 -4.04 -41.65
N LEU A 8 -18.69 -3.95 -40.87
CA LEU A 8 -17.64 -4.98 -40.86
C LEU A 8 -17.41 -5.44 -39.42
N ASN A 9 -18.15 -6.49 -39.05
CA ASN A 9 -17.78 -7.39 -37.96
C ASN A 9 -16.49 -8.12 -38.36
N ARG A 10 -15.42 -8.02 -37.57
CA ARG A 10 -14.33 -8.99 -37.62
C ARG A 10 -14.28 -9.75 -36.30
N ALA A 11 -15.02 -10.85 -36.28
CA ALA A 11 -14.82 -11.94 -35.35
C ALA A 11 -13.52 -12.67 -35.72
N MET A 12 -12.60 -12.83 -34.77
CA MET A 12 -11.46 -13.72 -34.93
C MET A 12 -11.40 -14.62 -33.69
N LYS A 13 -11.76 -15.88 -33.91
CA LYS A 13 -11.81 -16.96 -32.93
C LYS A 13 -10.41 -17.60 -32.76
N PRO A 14 -10.19 -18.34 -31.66
CA PRO A 14 -8.88 -18.71 -31.14
C PRO A 14 -8.32 -19.96 -31.82
N LEU A 15 -7.00 -20.05 -31.95
CA LEU A 15 -6.30 -21.30 -32.28
C LEU A 15 -5.59 -21.84 -31.02
N MET A 16 -6.16 -22.93 -30.51
CA MET A 16 -5.48 -23.96 -29.72
C MET A 16 -4.41 -24.65 -30.56
N THR A 17 -3.21 -24.78 -30.00
CA THR A 17 -2.17 -25.80 -30.27
C THR A 17 -1.04 -25.49 -29.29
N LEU A 18 -0.34 -26.39 -28.60
CA LEU A 18 -0.29 -27.85 -28.56
C LEU A 18 0.44 -28.24 -27.26
N CYS A 19 0.04 -29.40 -26.74
CA CYS A 19 0.57 -30.15 -25.63
C CYS A 19 2.11 -30.31 -25.66
N TRP A 20 2.80 -29.98 -24.56
CA TRP A 20 4.07 -30.62 -24.19
C TRP A 20 3.94 -31.19 -22.77
N VAL A 21 3.86 -32.51 -22.70
CA VAL A 21 3.90 -33.35 -21.49
C VAL A 21 5.24 -34.08 -21.46
N ALA A 22 5.71 -34.35 -20.24
CA ALA A 22 6.86 -35.16 -19.81
C ALA A 22 8.17 -34.35 -19.68
N LEU A 23 8.86 -34.36 -18.53
CA LEU A 23 9.36 -35.55 -17.84
C LEU A 23 9.34 -35.43 -16.30
N LEU A 24 8.99 -36.53 -15.64
CA LEU A 24 9.25 -36.79 -14.22
C LEU A 24 10.76 -36.97 -13.97
N ALA A 25 11.28 -36.33 -12.92
CA ALA A 25 12.48 -36.78 -12.22
C ALA A 25 12.20 -36.70 -10.71
N ALA A 26 11.78 -37.85 -10.15
CA ALA A 26 11.77 -38.08 -8.72
C ALA A 26 13.14 -38.66 -8.33
N CYS A 27 13.89 -37.96 -7.49
CA CYS A 27 14.96 -38.55 -6.70
C CYS A 27 14.79 -38.12 -5.24
N THR A 28 14.45 -39.11 -4.43
CA THR A 28 14.38 -39.15 -2.97
C THR A 28 15.71 -38.82 -2.28
N PRO A 29 15.67 -38.34 -1.03
CA PRO A 29 16.86 -37.98 -0.24
C PRO A 29 17.46 -39.20 0.49
N PRO A 30 18.76 -39.19 0.84
CA PRO A 30 19.30 -40.07 1.87
C PRO A 30 19.29 -39.41 3.25
N ALA A 31 18.68 -40.09 4.21
CA ALA A 31 18.92 -39.90 5.63
C ALA A 31 20.25 -40.58 6.02
N GLY A 32 21.00 -39.95 6.93
CA GLY A 32 22.22 -40.50 7.53
C GLY A 32 22.43 -39.87 8.91
N ASP A 33 22.40 -40.73 9.92
CA ASP A 33 22.36 -40.45 11.36
C ASP A 33 23.69 -39.97 11.99
N ALA A 34 23.49 -39.37 13.18
CA ALA A 34 24.31 -39.45 14.39
C ALA A 34 25.66 -38.71 14.46
N GLY A 35 25.78 -37.90 15.52
CA GLY A 35 27.05 -37.37 16.01
C GLY A 35 26.89 -36.36 17.13
N ALA A 36 26.32 -36.76 18.27
CA ALA A 36 26.38 -35.98 19.50
C ALA A 36 27.82 -35.99 20.05
N THR A 37 28.34 -34.83 20.47
CA THR A 37 29.33 -34.71 21.55
C THR A 37 29.40 -33.27 22.03
N ALA A 38 28.97 -33.05 23.27
CA ALA A 38 29.37 -31.90 24.07
C ALA A 38 30.85 -32.06 24.49
N PRO A 39 31.50 -30.98 24.93
CA PRO A 39 31.94 -31.03 26.32
C PRO A 39 31.70 -29.75 27.13
N ALA A 40 31.92 -29.97 28.42
CA ALA A 40 31.66 -29.19 29.61
C ALA A 40 32.27 -27.77 29.71
N ALA A 41 31.66 -27.03 30.62
CA ALA A 41 32.05 -25.75 31.20
C ALA A 41 33.41 -25.78 31.95
N ALA A 42 34.06 -24.62 32.03
CA ALA A 42 34.75 -24.16 33.23
C ALA A 42 34.93 -22.64 33.22
N SER A 43 34.63 -22.04 34.37
CA SER A 43 34.68 -20.62 34.74
C SER A 43 36.11 -20.06 34.88
N GLY A 44 36.27 -18.74 34.74
CA GLY A 44 37.47 -18.01 35.17
C GLY A 44 37.30 -16.48 35.05
N GLN A 45 37.32 -15.78 36.18
CA GLN A 45 37.13 -14.34 36.34
C GLN A 45 38.42 -13.51 36.20
N ALA A 46 38.21 -12.22 35.91
CA ALA A 46 38.89 -11.01 36.40
C ALA A 46 40.15 -10.45 35.70
N SER A 47 40.11 -9.11 35.59
CA SER A 47 40.89 -8.13 34.84
C SER A 47 42.35 -7.91 35.30
N PRO A 48 43.12 -7.00 34.64
CA PRO A 48 43.11 -5.60 35.11
C PRO A 48 43.07 -4.52 34.01
N ALA A 49 42.83 -3.30 34.48
CA ALA A 49 42.63 -2.06 33.75
C ALA A 49 43.84 -1.56 32.95
N GLY A 50 43.57 -0.80 31.88
CA GLY A 50 44.58 0.02 31.22
C GLY A 50 44.13 0.76 29.96
N LYS A 51 43.80 2.04 30.15
CA LYS A 51 44.04 3.19 29.25
C LYS A 51 43.05 3.47 28.11
N ALA A 52 42.51 4.69 28.18
CA ALA A 52 41.61 5.33 27.24
C ALA A 52 42.21 5.46 25.83
N ALA A 53 41.42 5.07 24.83
CA ALA A 53 41.57 5.43 23.44
C ALA A 53 40.16 5.67 22.87
N ASP A 54 40.01 6.79 22.15
CA ASP A 54 38.85 7.19 21.35
C ASP A 54 38.16 5.98 20.72
N ALA A 55 36.96 5.66 21.21
CA ALA A 55 36.07 4.72 20.54
C ALA A 55 35.34 5.48 19.42
N PRO A 56 35.41 5.01 18.15
CA PRO A 56 34.56 5.56 17.11
C PRO A 56 33.11 5.35 17.53
N ALA A 57 32.28 6.38 17.35
CA ALA A 57 30.84 6.29 17.57
C ALA A 57 30.32 5.03 16.87
N THR A 58 29.91 4.04 17.66
CA THR A 58 29.18 2.89 17.17
C THR A 58 27.93 3.43 16.51
N VAL A 59 27.92 3.41 15.17
CA VAL A 59 26.69 3.50 14.39
C VAL A 59 25.79 2.43 15.00
N ALA A 60 24.72 2.86 15.67
CA ALA A 60 23.78 1.95 16.28
C ALA A 60 23.32 0.99 15.18
N ASP A 61 23.62 -0.29 15.37
CA ASP A 61 23.28 -1.33 14.42
C ASP A 61 21.75 -1.40 14.35
N THR A 62 21.18 -0.89 13.27
CA THR A 62 19.74 -0.95 12.99
C THR A 62 19.25 -2.39 12.81
N SER A 63 20.15 -3.40 12.84
CA SER A 63 19.84 -4.82 12.70
C SER A 63 19.07 -5.43 13.88
N ALA A 64 19.14 -4.84 15.09
CA ALA A 64 18.51 -5.43 16.28
C ALA A 64 16.97 -5.52 16.17
N GLY A 65 16.33 -4.63 15.40
CA GLY A 65 14.89 -4.66 15.13
C GLY A 65 14.47 -5.68 14.06
N CYS A 66 15.43 -6.31 13.37
CA CYS A 66 15.18 -7.22 12.27
C CYS A 66 15.27 -8.70 12.63
N ALA A 67 15.63 -9.02 13.88
CA ALA A 67 15.71 -10.40 14.36
C ALA A 67 14.33 -11.09 14.43
N ASP A 68 13.26 -10.32 14.69
CA ASP A 68 11.89 -10.80 14.86
C ASP A 68 10.91 -10.04 13.95
N ALA A 69 11.09 -10.14 12.63
CA ALA A 69 10.23 -9.44 11.68
C ALA A 69 8.75 -9.82 11.86
N ALA A 70 7.93 -8.87 12.32
CA ALA A 70 6.52 -9.10 12.69
C ALA A 70 5.57 -9.31 11.49
N SER A 71 6.01 -8.97 10.26
CA SER A 71 5.21 -9.13 9.04
C SER A 71 6.09 -9.56 7.85
N PRO A 72 5.51 -10.14 6.77
CA PRO A 72 6.23 -10.39 5.53
C PRO A 72 6.85 -9.12 4.94
N ALA A 73 6.14 -7.98 5.03
CA ALA A 73 6.66 -6.68 4.63
C ALA A 73 7.87 -6.26 5.47
N GLN A 74 7.82 -6.43 6.80
CA GLN A 74 8.97 -6.17 7.67
C GLN A 74 10.17 -7.05 7.30
N THR A 75 9.93 -8.30 6.91
CA THR A 75 11.01 -9.19 6.43
C THR A 75 11.67 -8.64 5.16
N LEU A 76 10.89 -8.07 4.24
CA LEU A 76 11.43 -7.41 3.05
C LEU A 76 12.25 -6.17 3.42
N VAL A 77 11.73 -5.34 4.33
CA VAL A 77 12.44 -4.15 4.83
C VAL A 77 13.80 -4.52 5.40
N CYS A 78 13.85 -5.55 6.23
CA CYS A 78 15.06 -6.02 6.89
C CYS A 78 16.11 -6.64 5.96
N LYS A 79 15.70 -7.13 4.79
CA LYS A 79 16.60 -7.76 3.81
C LYS A 79 17.13 -6.77 2.76
N ASP A 80 16.56 -5.57 2.67
CA ASP A 80 16.95 -4.54 1.71
C ASP A 80 17.45 -3.28 2.45
N PRO A 81 18.75 -2.94 2.36
CA PRO A 81 19.30 -1.74 3.00
C PRO A 81 18.61 -0.44 2.58
N THR A 82 18.09 -0.36 1.36
CA THR A 82 17.34 0.80 0.87
C THR A 82 16.02 0.94 1.62
N LEU A 83 15.31 -0.17 1.82
CA LEU A 83 14.05 -0.18 2.55
C LEU A 83 14.27 0.07 4.05
N THR A 84 15.34 -0.46 4.62
CA THR A 84 15.75 -0.15 6.00
C THR A 84 15.99 1.36 6.17
N GLY A 85 16.65 2.01 5.21
CA GLY A 85 16.84 3.46 5.20
C GLY A 85 15.51 4.23 5.15
N LEU A 86 14.59 3.81 4.27
CA LEU A 86 13.25 4.41 4.17
C LEU A 86 12.43 4.24 5.45
N ASP A 87 12.53 3.09 6.12
CA ASP A 87 11.84 2.84 7.39
C ASP A 87 12.40 3.71 8.52
N ALA A 88 13.72 3.87 8.58
CA ALA A 88 14.35 4.80 9.51
C ALA A 88 13.92 6.26 9.26
N ASP A 89 13.84 6.67 7.99
CA ASP A 89 13.36 8.00 7.61
C ASP A 89 11.87 8.21 7.92
N MET A 90 11.05 7.15 7.77
CA MET A 90 9.65 7.15 8.20
C MET A 90 9.53 7.41 9.70
N GLY A 91 10.33 6.73 10.53
CA GLY A 91 10.38 6.96 11.98
C GLY A 91 10.71 8.41 12.33
N LYS A 92 11.76 8.97 11.71
CA LYS A 92 12.13 10.38 11.89
C LYS A 92 11.02 11.34 11.46
N ALA A 93 10.37 11.08 10.32
CA ALA A 93 9.30 11.91 9.80
C ALA A 93 8.06 11.90 10.72
N VAL A 94 7.70 10.75 11.28
CA VAL A 94 6.62 10.63 12.27
C VAL A 94 6.97 11.43 13.53
N THR A 95 8.18 11.28 14.08
CA THR A 95 8.61 12.06 15.25
C THR A 95 8.60 13.56 14.99
N ALA A 96 9.08 13.99 13.81
CA ALA A 96 9.06 15.40 13.43
C ALA A 96 7.63 15.94 13.29
N ALA A 97 6.71 15.17 12.69
CA ALA A 97 5.31 15.54 12.57
C ALA A 97 4.60 15.58 13.93
N GLN A 98 4.88 14.64 14.83
CA GLN A 98 4.34 14.65 16.20
C GLN A 98 4.74 15.90 16.98
N ALA A 99 5.97 16.38 16.80
CA ALA A 99 6.50 17.55 17.50
C ALA A 99 5.79 18.86 17.12
N THR A 100 5.06 18.91 16.00
CA THR A 100 4.29 20.09 15.57
C THR A 100 2.82 20.05 16.03
N LEU A 101 2.40 19.00 16.73
CA LEU A 101 1.01 18.74 17.06
C LEU A 101 0.75 18.81 18.56
N ASP A 102 -0.48 19.20 18.92
CA ASP A 102 -0.99 19.04 20.27
C ASP A 102 -1.34 17.57 20.60
N ALA A 103 -1.79 17.30 21.82
CA ALA A 103 -2.08 15.93 22.25
C ALA A 103 -3.18 15.23 21.41
N ALA A 104 -4.18 15.99 20.95
CA ALA A 104 -5.25 15.47 20.10
C ALA A 104 -4.71 15.12 18.71
N GLY A 105 -3.91 16.01 18.12
CA GLY A 105 -3.22 15.78 16.85
C GLY A 105 -2.25 14.61 16.92
N GLN A 106 -1.47 14.48 18.00
CA GLN A 106 -0.58 13.33 18.21
C GLN A 106 -1.36 12.01 18.23
N SER A 107 -2.49 11.97 18.94
CA SER A 107 -3.36 10.78 18.99
C SER A 107 -3.93 10.44 17.61
N LYS A 108 -4.38 11.45 16.85
CA LYS A 108 -4.87 11.28 15.47
C LYS A 108 -3.76 10.76 14.56
N LEU A 109 -2.58 11.37 14.58
CA LEU A 109 -1.43 10.95 13.77
C LEU A 109 -0.99 9.52 14.09
N HIS A 110 -0.99 9.14 15.37
CA HIS A 110 -0.70 7.76 15.78
C HIS A 110 -1.69 6.77 15.16
N ALA A 111 -2.99 7.06 15.22
CA ALA A 111 -4.02 6.22 14.63
C ALA A 111 -3.91 6.14 13.09
N GLU A 112 -3.62 7.27 12.42
CA GLU A 112 -3.33 7.29 10.98
C GLU A 112 -2.12 6.42 10.64
N GLN A 113 -1.05 6.51 11.44
CA GLN A 113 0.19 5.77 11.21
C GLN A 113 0.00 4.27 11.43
N GLN A 114 -0.80 3.87 12.42
CA GLN A 114 -1.15 2.47 12.64
C GLN A 114 -1.94 1.91 11.45
N ARG A 115 -3.01 2.60 11.02
CA ARG A 115 -3.79 2.17 9.85
C ARG A 115 -2.96 2.09 8.58
N TRP A 116 -2.05 3.04 8.35
CA TRP A 116 -1.14 2.99 7.21
C TRP A 116 -0.22 1.77 7.26
N GLN A 117 0.31 1.39 8.43
CA GLN A 117 1.13 0.19 8.55
C GLN A 117 0.32 -1.07 8.22
N GLU A 118 -0.83 -1.24 8.85
CA GLU A 118 -1.66 -2.45 8.75
C GLU A 118 -2.32 -2.59 7.36
N HIS A 119 -2.80 -1.48 6.80
CA HIS A 119 -3.65 -1.48 5.60
C HIS A 119 -2.97 -0.90 4.36
N THR A 120 -1.69 -0.57 4.42
CA THR A 120 -0.94 -0.11 3.25
C THR A 120 0.44 -0.76 3.18
N ARG A 121 1.29 -0.55 4.19
CA ARG A 121 2.66 -1.12 4.21
C ARG A 121 2.64 -2.65 4.20
N ASP A 122 1.89 -3.24 5.12
CA ASP A 122 1.89 -4.70 5.34
C ASP A 122 1.13 -5.48 4.25
N LEU A 123 0.46 -4.77 3.34
CA LEU A 123 -0.13 -5.37 2.13
C LEU A 123 0.86 -5.48 0.97
N CYS A 124 2.02 -4.83 1.04
CA CYS A 124 3.03 -4.92 0.00
C CYS A 124 3.69 -6.31 -0.03
N THR A 125 3.83 -6.85 -1.24
CA THR A 125 4.44 -8.18 -1.49
C THR A 125 5.85 -8.11 -2.05
N ASP A 126 6.35 -6.91 -2.38
CA ASP A 126 7.68 -6.70 -2.95
C ASP A 126 8.28 -5.34 -2.57
N ALA A 127 9.56 -5.17 -2.88
CA ALA A 127 10.31 -3.96 -2.58
C ALA A 127 9.86 -2.74 -3.41
N GLN A 128 9.28 -2.93 -4.60
CA GLN A 128 8.78 -1.83 -5.41
C GLN A 128 7.55 -1.20 -4.75
N CYS A 129 6.59 -2.01 -4.32
CA CYS A 129 5.43 -1.56 -3.57
C CYS A 129 5.86 -0.79 -2.31
N LEU A 130 6.78 -1.36 -1.51
CA LEU A 130 7.27 -0.71 -0.29
C LEU A 130 7.88 0.66 -0.59
N ARG A 131 8.78 0.76 -1.58
CA ARG A 131 9.39 2.05 -1.95
C ARG A 131 8.33 3.11 -2.29
N GLN A 132 7.29 2.74 -3.03
CA GLN A 132 6.23 3.68 -3.41
C GLN A 132 5.40 4.14 -2.21
N VAL A 133 4.93 3.20 -1.37
CA VAL A 133 4.09 3.56 -0.21
C VAL A 133 4.86 4.33 0.87
N TYR A 134 6.17 4.06 1.03
CA TYR A 134 7.04 4.88 1.89
C TYR A 134 7.19 6.30 1.34
N ALA A 135 7.47 6.45 0.02
CA ALA A 135 7.60 7.75 -0.61
C ALA A 135 6.33 8.60 -0.47
N ASP A 136 5.17 8.00 -0.73
CA ASP A 136 3.87 8.66 -0.57
C ASP A 136 3.63 9.10 0.87
N ARG A 137 3.88 8.21 1.84
CA ARG A 137 3.65 8.51 3.24
C ARG A 137 4.62 9.56 3.78
N LEU A 138 5.89 9.57 3.34
CA LEU A 138 6.85 10.61 3.68
C LEU A 138 6.39 11.98 3.18
N LYS A 139 5.84 12.06 1.96
CA LYS A 139 5.23 13.29 1.44
C LYS A 139 4.07 13.75 2.32
N VAL A 140 3.17 12.83 2.68
CA VAL A 140 2.05 13.11 3.59
C VAL A 140 2.53 13.64 4.94
N LEU A 141 3.53 13.01 5.56
CA LEU A 141 4.07 13.45 6.85
C LEU A 141 4.78 14.81 6.76
N SER A 142 5.44 15.10 5.64
CA SER A 142 6.11 16.39 5.42
C SER A 142 5.13 17.57 5.41
N ALA A 143 3.90 17.35 4.94
CA ALA A 143 2.82 18.35 4.91
C ALA A 143 2.12 18.56 6.26
N THR A 144 2.45 17.78 7.31
CA THR A 144 1.80 17.90 8.63
C THR A 144 2.05 19.24 9.31
N ARG A 145 3.05 20.01 8.88
CA ARG A 145 3.28 21.38 9.36
C ARG A 145 2.06 22.29 9.15
N ASP A 146 1.27 22.01 8.13
CA ASP A 146 0.06 22.77 7.77
C ASP A 146 -1.20 22.19 8.45
N GLY A 147 -1.04 21.17 9.29
CA GLY A 147 -2.11 20.47 10.02
C GLY A 147 -2.33 19.02 9.56
N LEU A 148 -3.17 18.29 10.31
CA LEU A 148 -3.64 16.95 9.94
C LEU A 148 -4.90 17.03 9.08
N VAL A 149 -4.76 17.70 7.94
CA VAL A 149 -5.85 17.96 7.00
C VAL A 149 -5.71 17.11 5.74
N ASP A 150 -6.87 16.77 5.17
CA ASP A 150 -6.96 16.27 3.81
C ASP A 150 -6.49 17.36 2.84
N GLN A 151 -6.00 16.95 1.67
CA GLN A 151 -5.31 17.85 0.75
C GLN A 151 -6.26 18.24 -0.39
N ASP A 152 -6.50 19.53 -0.56
CA ASP A 152 -7.17 20.03 -1.75
C ASP A 152 -6.25 19.81 -2.96
N ALA A 153 -6.81 19.26 -4.03
CA ALA A 153 -6.13 19.07 -5.30
C ALA A 153 -7.02 19.52 -6.46
N CYS A 154 -6.39 20.09 -7.47
CA CYS A 154 -7.02 20.49 -8.72
C CYS A 154 -6.29 19.69 -9.81
N GLU A 155 -6.92 18.61 -10.25
CA GLU A 155 -6.37 17.70 -11.26
C GLU A 155 -7.14 17.87 -12.56
N ALA A 156 -6.42 18.10 -13.65
CA ALA A 156 -7.00 18.19 -14.98
C ALA A 156 -7.20 16.79 -15.56
N PRO A 157 -8.43 16.42 -15.98
CA PRO A 157 -8.64 15.21 -16.77
C PRO A 157 -7.82 15.24 -18.06
N ASP A 158 -7.40 14.08 -18.54
CA ASP A 158 -6.59 14.00 -19.76
C ASP A 158 -7.28 14.72 -20.94
N GLY A 159 -6.58 15.71 -21.50
CA GLY A 159 -7.08 16.51 -22.62
C GLY A 159 -8.06 17.64 -22.25
N GLN A 160 -8.31 17.90 -20.96
CA GLN A 160 -9.12 19.03 -20.51
C GLN A 160 -8.28 20.19 -19.95
N GLN A 161 -8.75 21.42 -20.18
CA GLN A 161 -8.13 22.64 -19.66
C GLN A 161 -8.65 23.04 -18.28
N GLN A 162 -9.82 22.53 -17.88
CA GLN A 162 -10.43 22.81 -16.59
C GLN A 162 -10.06 21.68 -15.62
N CYS A 163 -9.53 22.04 -14.46
CA CYS A 163 -9.30 21.07 -13.41
C CYS A 163 -10.59 20.79 -12.64
N VAL A 164 -10.65 19.58 -12.10
CA VAL A 164 -11.69 19.20 -11.15
C VAL A 164 -11.11 19.31 -9.76
N ASP A 165 -11.82 20.03 -8.91
CA ASP A 165 -11.49 20.12 -7.49
C ASP A 165 -11.85 18.81 -6.80
N LEU A 166 -10.86 18.24 -6.11
CA LEU A 166 -11.00 17.02 -5.34
C LEU A 166 -10.27 17.15 -4.00
N LEU A 167 -10.83 16.52 -2.98
CA LEU A 167 -10.22 16.40 -1.68
C LEU A 167 -9.51 15.04 -1.62
N VAL A 168 -8.18 15.06 -1.58
CA VAL A 168 -7.36 13.85 -1.40
C VAL A 168 -7.29 13.52 0.09
N LEU A 169 -7.77 12.33 0.45
CA LEU A 169 -7.78 11.90 1.83
C LEU A 169 -6.36 11.58 2.30
N ARG A 170 -5.94 12.23 3.37
CA ARG A 170 -4.64 12.02 4.01
C ARG A 170 -4.48 10.59 4.54
N ASP A 171 -5.59 10.04 5.02
CA ASP A 171 -5.70 8.66 5.50
C ASP A 171 -6.85 7.95 4.78
N PRO A 172 -6.57 7.33 3.61
CA PRO A 172 -7.56 6.55 2.87
C PRO A 172 -8.21 5.45 3.70
N ASN A 173 -7.47 4.88 4.66
CA ASN A 173 -7.91 3.74 5.45
C ASN A 173 -8.83 4.12 6.62
N SER A 174 -8.96 5.43 6.91
CA SER A 174 -10.03 5.92 7.79
C SER A 174 -11.44 5.61 7.25
N GLN A 175 -11.58 5.46 5.93
CA GLN A 175 -12.84 5.16 5.25
C GLN A 175 -13.00 3.67 4.90
N LEU A 176 -12.05 2.81 5.27
CA LEU A 176 -12.04 1.40 4.86
C LEU A 176 -13.31 0.65 5.28
N ALA A 177 -13.84 0.94 6.47
CA ALA A 177 -15.11 0.35 6.93
C ALA A 177 -16.29 0.81 6.06
N ASN A 178 -16.37 2.09 5.72
CA ASN A 178 -17.41 2.64 4.86
C ASN A 178 -17.37 2.01 3.45
N PHE A 179 -16.16 1.87 2.87
CA PHE A 179 -16.02 1.21 1.58
C PHE A 179 -16.40 -0.27 1.61
N ASN A 180 -16.10 -0.99 2.70
CA ASN A 180 -16.54 -2.38 2.85
C ASN A 180 -18.06 -2.49 3.01
N THR A 181 -18.71 -1.54 3.69
CA THR A 181 -20.18 -1.46 3.75
C THR A 181 -20.75 -1.27 2.34
N LEU A 182 -20.24 -0.31 1.58
CA LEU A 182 -20.65 -0.07 0.19
C LEU A 182 -20.44 -1.31 -0.69
N LEU A 183 -19.32 -2.02 -0.52
CA LEU A 183 -19.01 -3.25 -1.25
C LEU A 183 -20.11 -4.31 -1.00
N GLY A 184 -20.49 -4.51 0.27
CA GLY A 184 -21.53 -5.46 0.66
C GLY A 184 -22.93 -5.08 0.20
N GLU A 185 -23.31 -3.81 0.36
CA GLU A 185 -24.61 -3.28 -0.09
C GLU A 185 -24.81 -3.40 -1.60
N ASN A 186 -23.72 -3.33 -2.37
CA ASN A 186 -23.72 -3.47 -3.83
C ASN A 186 -23.43 -4.92 -4.30
N GLY A 187 -23.55 -5.91 -3.41
CA GLY A 187 -23.46 -7.34 -3.74
C GLY A 187 -22.11 -7.78 -4.30
N GLN A 188 -21.04 -7.04 -4.02
CA GLN A 188 -19.70 -7.38 -4.49
C GLN A 188 -19.05 -8.44 -3.59
N GLU A 189 -18.27 -9.33 -4.20
CA GLU A 189 -17.58 -10.41 -3.47
C GLU A 189 -16.39 -9.87 -2.65
N GLY A 190 -16.11 -10.53 -1.53
CA GLY A 190 -14.86 -10.37 -0.81
C GLY A 190 -14.84 -9.16 0.13
N ARG A 191 -13.64 -8.70 0.46
CA ARG A 191 -13.43 -7.55 1.34
C ARG A 191 -12.23 -6.72 0.90
N LEU A 192 -12.29 -5.42 1.16
CA LEU A 192 -11.14 -4.53 1.02
C LEU A 192 -10.25 -4.70 2.24
N LEU A 193 -8.97 -5.01 2.01
CA LEU A 193 -7.95 -5.14 3.04
C LEU A 193 -7.31 -3.79 3.41
N GLY A 194 -7.37 -2.83 2.49
CA GLY A 194 -6.75 -1.52 2.65
C GLY A 194 -6.67 -0.77 1.32
N CYS A 195 -6.47 0.54 1.40
CA CYS A 195 -6.46 1.46 0.27
C CYS A 195 -5.18 2.29 0.26
N THR A 196 -4.62 2.49 -0.93
CA THR A 196 -3.40 3.30 -1.17
C THR A 196 -3.73 4.76 -1.46
N ALA A 197 -4.94 5.03 -1.95
CA ALA A 197 -5.44 6.38 -2.21
C ALA A 197 -6.97 6.42 -2.07
N ALA A 198 -7.49 7.55 -1.62
CA ALA A 198 -8.92 7.85 -1.64
C ALA A 198 -9.15 9.34 -1.88
N THR A 199 -10.25 9.65 -2.55
CA THR A 199 -10.64 11.01 -2.90
C THR A 199 -12.12 11.24 -2.62
N ASN A 200 -12.46 12.48 -2.30
CA ASN A 200 -13.83 12.97 -2.23
C ASN A 200 -14.02 14.11 -3.23
N MET A 201 -15.05 14.06 -4.06
CA MET A 201 -15.39 15.13 -5.01
C MET A 201 -16.81 15.65 -4.78
N GLY A 202 -17.05 16.93 -5.05
CA GLY A 202 -18.40 17.52 -5.05
C GLY A 202 -18.92 18.04 -3.70
N GLY A 203 -18.30 17.68 -2.58
CA GLY A 203 -18.55 18.27 -1.25
C GLY A 203 -19.96 18.04 -0.66
N GLY A 204 -20.08 18.19 0.66
CA GLY A 204 -21.38 18.10 1.36
C GLY A 204 -22.05 16.72 1.23
N ALA A 205 -23.38 16.71 1.18
CA ALA A 205 -24.18 15.48 1.08
C ALA A 205 -24.05 14.76 -0.28
N ASN A 206 -23.49 15.42 -1.30
CA ASN A 206 -23.30 14.88 -2.65
C ASN A 206 -21.86 14.41 -2.90
N ALA A 207 -21.10 14.18 -1.83
CA ALA A 207 -19.72 13.72 -1.90
C ALA A 207 -19.60 12.40 -2.68
N LEU A 208 -18.88 12.45 -3.79
CA LEU A 208 -18.42 11.32 -4.56
C LEU A 208 -17.18 10.73 -3.90
N LEU A 209 -17.31 9.53 -3.34
CA LEU A 209 -16.18 8.83 -2.73
C LEU A 209 -15.55 7.90 -3.75
N ALA A 210 -14.22 7.91 -3.84
CA ALA A 210 -13.49 6.97 -4.66
C ALA A 210 -12.20 6.50 -3.98
N ALA A 211 -11.76 5.28 -4.25
CA ALA A 211 -10.54 4.73 -3.66
C ALA A 211 -9.89 3.63 -4.50
N ASN A 212 -8.56 3.57 -4.42
CA ASN A 212 -7.74 2.47 -4.94
C ASN A 212 -7.40 1.55 -3.78
N CYS A 213 -7.85 0.30 -3.86
CA CYS A 213 -7.79 -0.63 -2.75
C CYS A 213 -7.31 -2.02 -3.16
N THR A 214 -6.78 -2.76 -2.19
CA THR A 214 -6.51 -4.19 -2.30
C THR A 214 -7.75 -4.94 -1.83
N GLN A 215 -8.35 -5.72 -2.71
CA GLN A 215 -9.50 -6.58 -2.42
C GLN A 215 -9.04 -8.03 -2.29
N GLU A 216 -9.53 -8.73 -1.28
CA GLU A 216 -9.39 -10.18 -1.12
C GLU A 216 -10.71 -10.87 -1.43
N THR A 217 -10.65 -11.81 -2.36
CA THR A 217 -11.79 -12.63 -2.83
C THR A 217 -11.45 -14.10 -2.69
N SER A 218 -12.39 -14.99 -3.03
CA SER A 218 -12.10 -16.43 -3.11
C SER A 218 -10.99 -16.76 -4.14
N ALA A 219 -10.83 -15.92 -5.17
CA ALA A 219 -9.79 -16.06 -6.18
C ALA A 219 -8.42 -15.49 -5.76
N GLY A 220 -8.33 -14.88 -4.57
CA GLY A 220 -7.12 -14.26 -4.05
C GLY A 220 -7.20 -12.72 -4.01
N ARG A 221 -6.02 -12.10 -3.86
CA ARG A 221 -5.87 -10.65 -3.73
C ARG A 221 -5.69 -9.98 -5.09
N ARG A 222 -6.35 -8.84 -5.28
CA ARG A 222 -6.22 -8.01 -6.47
C ARG A 222 -6.34 -6.53 -6.11
N THR A 223 -5.74 -5.67 -6.93
CA THR A 223 -5.97 -4.24 -6.85
C THR A 223 -7.25 -3.88 -7.60
N VAL A 224 -8.08 -3.06 -6.98
CA VAL A 224 -9.32 -2.54 -7.51
C VAL A 224 -9.38 -1.02 -7.34
N GLN A 225 -10.14 -0.38 -8.20
CA GLN A 225 -10.62 0.98 -8.00
C GLN A 225 -12.13 0.93 -7.83
N LEU A 226 -12.65 1.78 -6.96
CA LEU A 226 -14.08 1.89 -6.72
C LEU A 226 -14.51 3.34 -6.56
N CYS A 227 -15.76 3.60 -6.90
CA CYS A 227 -16.40 4.89 -6.67
C CYS A 227 -17.85 4.69 -6.25
N SER A 228 -18.38 5.66 -5.51
CA SER A 228 -19.75 5.67 -5.04
C SER A 228 -20.32 7.08 -5.07
N ASN A 229 -21.52 7.21 -5.64
CA ASN A 229 -22.38 8.37 -5.52
C ASN A 229 -23.69 7.92 -4.86
N GLN A 230 -23.74 7.97 -3.54
CA GLN A 230 -24.89 7.48 -2.77
C GLN A 230 -26.17 8.27 -3.07
N MET A 231 -26.05 9.54 -3.48
CA MET A 231 -27.20 10.40 -3.77
C MET A 231 -27.98 9.97 -5.01
N VAL A 232 -27.32 9.37 -5.99
CA VAL A 232 -27.95 8.86 -7.22
C VAL A 232 -27.87 7.34 -7.34
N GLY A 233 -27.41 6.65 -6.29
CA GLY A 233 -27.31 5.20 -6.24
C GLY A 233 -26.30 4.61 -7.23
N GLN A 234 -25.26 5.34 -7.60
CA GLN A 234 -24.20 4.83 -8.46
C GLN A 234 -23.08 4.22 -7.62
N PHE A 235 -22.62 3.05 -8.04
CA PHE A 235 -21.46 2.38 -7.48
C PHE A 235 -20.76 1.63 -8.61
N ALA A 236 -19.43 1.72 -8.64
CA ALA A 236 -18.61 0.95 -9.56
C ALA A 236 -17.38 0.38 -8.86
N LEU A 237 -16.99 -0.82 -9.26
CA LEU A 237 -15.80 -1.53 -8.80
C LEU A 237 -15.18 -2.23 -10.01
N GLU A 238 -13.92 -1.93 -10.29
CA GLU A 238 -13.19 -2.57 -11.39
C GLU A 238 -11.76 -2.95 -10.97
N PRO A 239 -11.17 -4.01 -11.55
CA PRO A 239 -9.74 -4.26 -11.42
C PRO A 239 -8.93 -3.07 -11.91
N ALA A 240 -7.85 -2.75 -11.19
CA ALA A 240 -7.01 -1.61 -11.49
C ALA A 240 -5.52 -2.00 -11.45
N PRO A 241 -4.66 -1.36 -12.25
CA PRO A 241 -3.23 -1.47 -12.03
C PRO A 241 -2.86 -0.83 -10.68
N ALA A 242 -1.77 -1.31 -10.07
CA ALA A 242 -1.21 -0.66 -8.91
C ALA A 242 -0.77 0.76 -9.27
N ALA A 243 -1.28 1.75 -8.54
CA ALA A 243 -0.93 3.15 -8.69
C ALA A 243 -0.70 3.77 -7.32
N TYR A 244 0.20 4.74 -7.29
CA TYR A 244 0.70 5.41 -6.09
C TYR A 244 0.79 6.92 -6.34
N GLY A 245 0.83 7.71 -5.27
CA GLY A 245 0.95 9.16 -5.33
C GLY A 245 -0.02 9.82 -6.30
N THR A 246 0.47 10.79 -7.08
CA THR A 246 -0.35 11.56 -8.04
C THR A 246 -0.90 10.72 -9.18
N GLN A 247 -0.27 9.59 -9.53
CA GLN A 247 -0.81 8.68 -10.52
C GLN A 247 -2.09 8.00 -10.02
N ALA A 248 -2.13 7.60 -8.74
CA ALA A 248 -3.34 7.03 -8.14
C ALA A 248 -4.50 8.03 -8.15
N ILE A 249 -4.22 9.30 -7.85
CA ILE A 249 -5.23 10.36 -7.84
C ILE A 249 -5.79 10.60 -9.25
N ARG A 250 -4.93 10.74 -10.27
CA ARG A 250 -5.39 10.91 -11.66
C ARG A 250 -6.20 9.73 -12.16
N GLN A 251 -5.78 8.51 -11.82
CA GLN A 251 -6.51 7.30 -12.16
C GLN A 251 -7.91 7.29 -11.51
N LEU A 252 -8.00 7.63 -10.21
CA LEU A 252 -9.27 7.72 -9.50
C LEU A 252 -10.19 8.79 -10.07
N LEU A 253 -9.65 9.95 -10.45
CA LEU A 253 -10.42 11.02 -11.08
C LEU A 253 -11.06 10.52 -12.38
N GLY A 254 -10.27 9.93 -13.28
CA GLY A 254 -10.76 9.41 -14.55
C GLY A 254 -11.83 8.34 -14.36
N PHE A 255 -11.59 7.38 -13.45
CA PHE A 255 -12.55 6.33 -13.13
C PHE A 255 -13.86 6.90 -12.57
N THR A 256 -13.77 7.84 -11.62
CA THR A 256 -14.96 8.41 -11.00
C THR A 256 -15.77 9.23 -11.99
N GLN A 257 -15.13 9.99 -12.88
CA GLN A 257 -15.82 10.73 -13.94
C GLN A 257 -16.54 9.82 -14.92
N GLN A 258 -15.97 8.66 -15.23
CA GLN A 258 -16.57 7.74 -16.17
C GLN A 258 -17.77 6.98 -15.57
N HIS A 259 -17.74 6.66 -14.28
CA HIS A 259 -18.67 5.71 -13.68
C HIS A 259 -19.63 6.30 -12.64
N CYS A 260 -19.23 7.38 -11.96
CA CYS A 260 -19.97 7.92 -10.82
C CYS A 260 -20.25 9.44 -10.91
N ALA A 261 -19.66 10.14 -11.87
CA ALA A 261 -20.12 11.48 -12.23
C ALA A 261 -21.41 11.34 -13.04
N GLY A 262 -22.49 11.96 -12.54
CA GLY A 262 -23.80 11.96 -13.17
C GLY A 262 -23.84 12.75 -14.48
#